data_AF-A0A947GWY6-F1
#
_entry.id   AF-A0A947GWY6-F1
#
_cell.length_a   1.000
_cell.length_b   1.000
_cell.length_c   1.000
_cell.angle_alpha   90.00
_cell.angle_beta   90.00
_cell.angle_gamma   90.00
#
_symmetry.space_group_name_H-M   'P 1'
#
loop_
_entity.id
_entity.type
_entity.pdbx_description
1 polymer ?
#
loop_
_entity_poly.entity_id
_entity_poly.type
_entity_poly.pdbx_seq_one_letter_code
_entity_poly.pdbx_strand_id
1 'polypeptide(L)'
;MNKILLQLAAELKVRPAQVNAAVELLDGGATVPFIARYRKEATDNLDDTQLRDLEARLGYLRELEERRAAVLKSIDEQGKLTPELRAAVENAPTKQELEDIYLPFKPRRRTKGMIAREAGLEPLADKLFADPTLVPLDEATAFINAEGGFADALAVLDGVRDLLSERWAEDAALVGKLRTWLWDEGLLRSKLMDGKDENNPDISKFRDYFDYDEPINRVPSHRALAVFRGRTQEFLDAKLVLDEELVPGQPSKAEGRIAIHLGWSHAKRPADDLIRKTIAWTWKVKLSLSLERDLFSRLREDAEKVAIKVFAENLRDLLLAAPAGPRVVMGLDPGIRTGVKVAVVDATGKVLDTHTVYPHEPRKDWEGSIHTLGRLCATHGVNLIAIGNGTASRETDKLASDLIKRIQQLAPGTYIEKVVVSEAGASVYSASEFASKELPDLDVSLRGAVSIARRLQDPLAELVKIDPKSIGVGQYQHDV
;
A
#
# COMPACT_ATOMS: atom_id res chain seq x y z
N MET A 1 -15.16 -22.68 -12.16
CA MET A 1 -14.93 -21.84 -13.37
C MET A 1 -16.15 -21.01 -13.75
N ASN A 2 -17.34 -21.58 -13.97
CA ASN A 2 -18.55 -20.82 -14.34
C ASN A 2 -18.92 -19.66 -13.37
N LYS A 3 -18.76 -19.86 -12.06
CA LYS A 3 -18.99 -18.81 -11.05
C LYS A 3 -18.08 -17.59 -11.24
N ILE A 4 -16.79 -17.83 -11.51
CA ILE A 4 -15.79 -16.77 -11.77
C ILE A 4 -16.18 -15.98 -13.03
N LEU A 5 -16.53 -16.67 -14.13
CA LEU A 5 -16.88 -16.03 -15.40
C LEU A 5 -18.13 -15.13 -15.27
N LEU A 6 -19.16 -15.60 -14.58
CA LEU A 6 -20.38 -14.81 -14.35
C LEU A 6 -20.11 -13.60 -13.46
N GLN A 7 -19.28 -13.76 -12.42
CA GLN A 7 -18.91 -12.65 -11.55
C GLN A 7 -18.10 -11.59 -12.30
N LEU A 8 -17.09 -11.99 -13.08
CA LEU A 8 -16.30 -11.08 -13.91
C LEU A 8 -17.17 -10.34 -14.92
N ALA A 9 -18.10 -11.04 -15.58
CA ALA A 9 -19.02 -10.45 -16.53
C ALA A 9 -19.89 -9.35 -15.88
N ALA A 10 -20.40 -9.60 -14.67
CA ALA A 10 -21.18 -8.63 -13.91
C ALA A 10 -20.36 -7.41 -13.45
N GLU A 11 -19.15 -7.65 -12.91
CA GLU A 11 -18.26 -6.59 -12.42
C GLU A 11 -17.77 -5.67 -13.55
N LEU A 12 -17.40 -6.25 -14.70
CA LEU A 12 -16.90 -5.53 -15.88
C LEU A 12 -18.01 -5.01 -16.81
N LYS A 13 -19.28 -5.38 -16.54
CA LYS A 13 -20.45 -5.05 -17.37
C LYS A 13 -20.30 -5.52 -18.83
N VAL A 14 -19.79 -6.73 -19.01
CA VAL A 14 -19.60 -7.39 -20.33
C VAL A 14 -20.30 -8.74 -20.37
N ARG A 15 -20.39 -9.36 -21.54
CA ARG A 15 -21.07 -10.65 -21.68
C ARG A 15 -20.18 -11.80 -21.19
N PRO A 16 -20.73 -12.85 -20.53
CA PRO A 16 -19.94 -14.00 -20.09
C PRO A 16 -19.13 -14.68 -21.21
N ALA A 17 -19.64 -14.68 -22.44
CA ALA A 17 -18.92 -15.20 -23.61
C ALA A 17 -17.63 -14.42 -23.92
N GLN A 18 -17.63 -13.10 -23.73
CA GLN A 18 -16.45 -12.24 -23.93
C GLN A 18 -15.38 -12.56 -22.88
N VAL A 19 -15.81 -12.71 -21.62
CA VAL A 19 -14.91 -13.10 -20.52
C VAL A 19 -14.32 -14.48 -20.79
N ASN A 20 -15.13 -15.47 -21.18
CA ASN A 20 -14.65 -16.81 -21.46
C ASN A 20 -13.58 -16.82 -22.56
N ALA A 21 -13.84 -16.14 -23.68
CA ALA A 21 -12.87 -16.04 -24.77
C ALA A 21 -11.57 -15.35 -24.35
N ALA A 22 -11.66 -14.27 -23.56
CA ALA A 22 -10.48 -13.59 -23.04
C ALA A 22 -9.67 -14.48 -22.07
N VAL A 23 -10.36 -15.21 -21.17
CA VAL A 23 -9.72 -16.14 -20.22
C VAL A 23 -9.01 -17.27 -20.95
N GLU A 24 -9.64 -17.89 -21.96
CA GLU A 24 -9.02 -18.95 -22.76
C GLU A 24 -7.74 -18.46 -23.47
N LEU A 25 -7.74 -17.23 -23.97
CA LEU A 25 -6.57 -16.62 -24.59
C LEU A 25 -5.46 -16.35 -23.57
N LEU A 26 -5.80 -15.79 -22.40
CA LEU A 26 -4.84 -15.52 -21.31
C LEU A 26 -4.22 -16.82 -20.78
N ASP A 27 -5.03 -17.86 -20.55
CA ASP A 27 -4.55 -19.17 -20.11
C ASP A 27 -3.70 -19.86 -21.19
N GLY A 28 -3.96 -19.57 -22.47
CA GLY A 28 -3.13 -19.96 -23.60
C GLY A 28 -1.81 -19.18 -23.73
N GLY A 29 -1.52 -18.26 -22.80
CA GLY A 29 -0.29 -17.45 -22.78
C GLY A 29 -0.33 -16.21 -23.66
N ALA A 30 -1.49 -15.83 -24.21
CA ALA A 30 -1.62 -14.57 -24.93
C ALA A 30 -1.54 -13.38 -23.97
N THR A 31 -0.82 -12.32 -24.36
CA THR A 31 -0.72 -11.11 -23.57
C THR A 31 -1.89 -10.17 -23.84
N VAL A 32 -2.23 -9.29 -22.88
CA VAL A 32 -3.29 -8.29 -23.06
C VAL A 32 -3.11 -7.47 -24.36
N PRO A 33 -1.92 -6.90 -24.68
CA PRO A 33 -1.73 -6.15 -25.93
C PRO A 33 -1.95 -7.02 -27.19
N PHE A 34 -1.61 -8.30 -27.12
CA PHE A 34 -1.86 -9.23 -28.23
C PHE A 34 -3.35 -9.47 -28.43
N ILE A 35 -4.08 -9.69 -27.34
CA ILE A 35 -5.54 -9.94 -27.39
C ILE A 35 -6.25 -8.69 -27.92
N ALA A 36 -5.99 -7.53 -27.33
CA ALA A 36 -6.60 -6.27 -27.70
C ALA A 36 -6.32 -5.87 -29.15
N ARG A 37 -5.18 -6.26 -29.72
CA ARG A 37 -4.81 -5.92 -31.10
C ARG A 37 -5.23 -6.96 -32.13
N TYR A 38 -5.02 -8.24 -31.85
CA TYR A 38 -5.10 -9.33 -32.84
C TYR A 38 -6.21 -10.35 -32.57
N ARG A 39 -6.97 -10.21 -31.47
CA ARG A 39 -8.07 -11.10 -31.08
C ARG A 39 -9.35 -10.34 -30.74
N LYS A 40 -9.53 -9.14 -31.28
CA LYS A 40 -10.73 -8.30 -31.10
C LYS A 40 -12.02 -9.04 -31.42
N GLU A 41 -12.05 -9.77 -32.54
CA GLU A 41 -13.26 -10.52 -32.94
C GLU A 41 -13.60 -11.65 -31.96
N ALA A 42 -12.58 -12.30 -31.39
CA ALA A 42 -12.77 -13.39 -30.44
C ALA A 42 -13.33 -12.89 -29.10
N THR A 43 -12.95 -11.69 -28.66
CA THR A 43 -13.43 -11.07 -27.41
C THR A 43 -14.60 -10.11 -27.61
N ASP A 44 -15.09 -9.95 -28.84
CA ASP A 44 -16.08 -8.93 -29.22
C ASP A 44 -15.66 -7.51 -28.78
N ASN A 45 -14.44 -7.14 -29.17
CA ASN A 45 -13.83 -5.81 -29.00
C ASN A 45 -13.63 -5.36 -27.55
N LEU A 46 -13.25 -6.27 -26.64
CA LEU A 46 -12.71 -5.83 -25.35
C LEU A 46 -11.44 -4.99 -25.55
N ASP A 47 -11.38 -3.82 -24.92
CA ASP A 47 -10.23 -2.92 -24.98
C ASP A 47 -9.13 -3.30 -23.96
N ASP A 48 -7.97 -2.64 -24.06
CA ASP A 48 -6.82 -2.88 -23.18
C ASP A 48 -7.15 -2.66 -21.69
N THR A 49 -8.02 -1.69 -21.37
CA THR A 49 -8.39 -1.39 -19.98
C THR A 49 -9.26 -2.51 -19.42
N GLN A 50 -10.29 -2.92 -20.16
CA GLN A 50 -11.16 -4.02 -19.78
C GLN A 50 -10.40 -5.34 -19.62
N LEU A 51 -9.45 -5.62 -20.52
CA LEU A 51 -8.63 -6.84 -20.46
C LEU A 51 -7.65 -6.85 -19.28
N ARG A 52 -7.07 -5.70 -18.90
CA ARG A 52 -6.23 -5.59 -17.69
C ARG A 52 -7.05 -5.76 -16.42
N ASP A 53 -8.22 -5.13 -16.33
CA ASP A 53 -9.13 -5.28 -15.18
C ASP A 53 -9.58 -6.74 -15.06
N LEU A 54 -9.88 -7.39 -16.19
CA LEU A 54 -10.21 -8.81 -16.26
C LEU A 54 -9.06 -9.69 -15.76
N GLU A 55 -7.83 -9.49 -16.24
CA GLU A 55 -6.66 -10.27 -15.85
C GLU A 55 -6.39 -10.17 -14.34
N ALA A 56 -6.36 -8.94 -13.80
CA ALA A 56 -6.16 -8.71 -12.37
C ALA A 56 -7.26 -9.36 -11.52
N ARG A 57 -8.51 -9.21 -11.94
CA ARG A 57 -9.65 -9.74 -11.20
C ARG A 57 -9.76 -11.25 -11.29
N LEU A 58 -9.44 -11.83 -12.45
CA LEU A 58 -9.36 -13.27 -12.65
C LEU A 58 -8.35 -13.91 -11.68
N GLY A 59 -7.17 -13.30 -11.54
CA GLY A 59 -6.15 -13.73 -10.57
C GLY A 59 -6.70 -13.76 -9.14
N TYR A 60 -7.28 -12.65 -8.68
CA TYR A 60 -7.90 -12.58 -7.34
C TYR A 60 -8.96 -13.66 -7.13
N LEU A 61 -9.87 -13.85 -8.08
CA LEU A 61 -10.98 -14.80 -7.94
C LEU A 61 -10.47 -16.25 -7.95
N ARG A 62 -9.44 -16.56 -8.73
CA ARG A 62 -8.77 -17.87 -8.70
C ARG A 62 -8.15 -18.15 -7.34
N GLU A 63 -7.40 -17.19 -6.79
CA GLU A 63 -6.82 -17.30 -5.45
C GLU A 63 -7.89 -17.47 -4.36
N LEU A 64 -9.03 -16.78 -4.48
CA LEU A 64 -10.16 -16.95 -3.57
C LEU A 64 -10.73 -18.37 -3.65
N GLU A 65 -10.95 -18.91 -4.84
CA GLU A 65 -11.49 -20.27 -5.01
C GLU A 65 -10.49 -21.37 -4.57
N GLU A 66 -9.19 -21.18 -4.82
CA GLU A 66 -8.14 -22.07 -4.31
C GLU A 66 -8.13 -22.06 -2.78
N ARG A 67 -8.16 -20.86 -2.18
CA ARG A 67 -8.20 -20.72 -0.72
C ARG A 67 -9.47 -21.33 -0.13
N ARG A 68 -10.61 -21.16 -0.80
CA ARG A 68 -11.90 -21.75 -0.41
C ARG A 68 -11.82 -23.27 -0.36
N ALA A 69 -11.24 -23.90 -1.38
CA ALA A 69 -11.03 -25.34 -1.40
C ALA A 69 -10.12 -25.82 -0.25
N ALA A 70 -9.03 -25.09 0.03
CA ALA A 70 -8.14 -25.40 1.15
C ALA A 70 -8.84 -25.28 2.52
N VAL A 71 -9.67 -24.25 2.71
CA VAL A 71 -10.49 -24.06 3.92
C VAL A 71 -11.48 -25.20 4.10
N LEU A 72 -12.25 -25.56 3.05
CA LEU A 72 -13.18 -26.69 3.10
C LEU A 72 -12.48 -27.98 3.50
N LYS A 73 -11.35 -28.28 2.86
CA LYS A 73 -10.54 -29.47 3.17
C LYS A 73 -10.08 -29.48 4.63
N SER A 74 -9.55 -28.37 5.13
CA SER A 74 -9.06 -28.28 6.50
C SER A 74 -10.15 -28.46 7.56
N ILE A 75 -11.37 -27.96 7.30
CA ILE A 75 -12.51 -28.14 8.20
C ILE A 75 -13.04 -29.59 8.13
N ASP A 76 -13.04 -30.19 6.94
CA ASP A 76 -13.45 -31.58 6.72
C ASP A 76 -12.51 -32.57 7.42
N GLU A 77 -11.19 -32.35 7.34
CA GLU A 77 -10.17 -33.14 8.03
C GLU A 77 -10.32 -33.12 9.57
N GLN A 78 -10.95 -32.08 10.12
CA GLN A 78 -11.28 -31.97 11.55
C GLN A 78 -12.62 -32.63 11.91
N GLY A 79 -13.38 -33.13 10.92
CA GLY A 79 -14.72 -33.69 11.12
C GLY A 79 -15.76 -32.67 11.55
N LYS A 80 -15.55 -31.38 11.24
CA LYS A 80 -16.41 -30.26 11.67
C LYS A 80 -17.23 -29.65 10.53
N LEU A 81 -17.13 -30.16 9.31
CA LEU A 81 -17.78 -29.59 8.13
C LEU A 81 -19.27 -29.95 8.07
N THR A 82 -20.11 -29.13 8.70
CA THR A 82 -21.58 -29.28 8.60
C THR A 82 -22.10 -28.77 7.24
N PRO A 83 -23.30 -29.18 6.78
CA PRO A 83 -23.92 -28.64 5.57
C PRO A 83 -24.06 -27.11 5.58
N GLU A 84 -24.41 -26.53 6.72
CA GLU A 84 -24.57 -25.09 6.90
C GLU A 84 -23.22 -24.37 6.79
N LEU A 85 -22.16 -24.92 7.42
CA LEU A 85 -20.81 -24.36 7.35
C LEU A 85 -20.24 -24.47 5.94
N ARG A 86 -20.46 -25.60 5.25
CA ARG A 86 -20.10 -25.76 3.84
C ARG A 86 -20.77 -24.68 2.99
N ALA A 87 -22.07 -24.47 3.15
CA ALA A 87 -22.79 -23.44 2.41
C ALA A 87 -22.26 -22.03 2.71
N ALA A 88 -21.91 -21.73 3.97
CA ALA A 88 -21.32 -20.45 4.35
C ALA A 88 -19.95 -20.25 3.67
N VAL A 89 -19.07 -21.26 3.73
CA VAL A 89 -17.76 -21.22 3.07
C VAL A 89 -17.89 -21.13 1.55
N GLU A 90 -18.85 -21.80 0.93
CA GLU A 90 -19.07 -21.76 -0.53
C GLU A 90 -19.59 -20.40 -1.02
N ASN A 91 -20.35 -19.70 -0.18
CA ASN A 91 -20.96 -18.42 -0.51
C ASN A 91 -20.16 -17.20 -0.04
N ALA A 92 -19.06 -17.36 0.68
CA ALA A 92 -18.22 -16.25 1.11
C ALA A 92 -17.73 -15.42 -0.11
N PRO A 93 -18.12 -14.13 -0.24
CA PRO A 93 -17.86 -13.30 -1.41
C PRO A 93 -16.44 -12.73 -1.45
N THR A 94 -15.77 -12.67 -0.30
CA THR A 94 -14.44 -12.06 -0.16
C THR A 94 -13.47 -13.00 0.58
N LYS A 95 -12.16 -12.80 0.37
CA LYS A 95 -11.12 -13.50 1.13
C LYS A 95 -11.25 -13.25 2.63
N GLN A 96 -11.67 -12.04 3.04
CA GLN A 96 -11.85 -11.68 4.43
C GLN A 96 -12.97 -12.49 5.09
N GLU A 97 -14.16 -12.52 4.47
CA GLU A 97 -15.28 -13.30 5.01
C GLU A 97 -14.97 -14.80 5.05
N LEU A 98 -14.23 -15.29 4.05
CA LEU A 98 -13.74 -16.68 4.06
C LEU A 98 -12.82 -16.96 5.25
N GLU A 99 -11.87 -16.06 5.55
CA GLU A 99 -10.97 -16.21 6.70
C GLU A 99 -11.71 -16.06 8.05
N ASP A 100 -12.74 -15.21 8.13
CA ASP A 100 -13.56 -15.07 9.34
C ASP A 100 -14.33 -16.36 9.64
N ILE A 101 -14.93 -17.00 8.62
CA ILE A 101 -15.61 -18.29 8.76
C ILE A 101 -14.61 -19.40 9.14
N TYR A 102 -13.39 -19.34 8.59
CA TYR A 102 -12.33 -20.31 8.88
C TYR A 102 -11.67 -20.11 10.25
N LEU A 103 -11.84 -18.93 10.86
CA LEU A 103 -11.12 -18.50 12.05
C LEU A 103 -11.14 -19.51 13.21
N PRO A 104 -12.28 -20.16 13.56
CA PRO A 104 -12.37 -21.15 14.64
C PRO A 104 -11.65 -22.47 14.36
N PHE A 105 -11.35 -22.77 13.09
CA PHE A 105 -10.77 -24.04 12.64
C PHE A 105 -9.29 -23.91 12.28
N LYS A 106 -8.76 -22.69 12.30
CA LYS A 106 -7.37 -22.40 11.92
C LYS A 106 -6.42 -22.95 12.99
N PRO A 107 -5.43 -23.80 12.63
CA PRO A 107 -4.44 -24.30 13.58
C PRO A 107 -3.67 -23.15 14.24
N ARG A 108 -3.56 -23.16 15.57
CA ARG A 108 -2.94 -22.08 16.36
C ARG A 108 -2.04 -22.60 17.46
N ARG A 109 -1.15 -21.72 17.93
CA ARG A 109 -0.40 -21.92 19.17
C ARG A 109 -1.39 -22.08 20.33
N ARG A 110 -1.06 -22.96 21.27
CA ARG A 110 -1.86 -23.27 22.45
C ARG A 110 -2.22 -21.98 23.22
N THR A 111 -3.48 -21.55 23.14
CA THR A 111 -3.99 -20.33 23.79
C THR A 111 -4.47 -20.62 25.21
N LYS A 112 -4.69 -19.58 26.03
CA LYS A 112 -5.31 -19.75 27.35
C LYS A 112 -6.72 -20.36 27.26
N GLY A 113 -7.50 -19.98 26.24
CA GLY A 113 -8.81 -20.58 25.97
C GLY A 113 -8.74 -22.07 25.60
N MET A 114 -7.74 -22.46 24.80
CA MET A 114 -7.49 -23.88 24.50
C MET A 114 -7.07 -24.66 25.75
N ILE A 115 -6.21 -24.11 26.61
CA ILE A 115 -5.81 -24.74 27.87
C ILE A 115 -7.03 -24.95 28.78
N ALA A 116 -7.91 -23.95 28.88
CA ALA A 116 -9.16 -24.06 29.62
C ALA A 116 -10.09 -25.13 29.04
N ARG A 117 -10.21 -25.23 27.70
CA ARG A 117 -10.99 -26.28 27.04
C ARG A 117 -10.42 -27.67 27.31
N GLU A 118 -9.10 -27.85 27.17
CA GLU A 118 -8.39 -29.11 27.44
C GLU A 118 -8.52 -29.55 28.90
N ALA A 119 -8.59 -28.60 29.84
CA ALA A 119 -8.85 -28.86 31.26
C ALA A 119 -10.33 -29.14 31.59
N GLY A 120 -11.21 -29.19 30.58
CA GLY A 120 -12.61 -29.54 30.76
C GLY A 120 -13.48 -28.41 31.32
N LEU A 121 -13.09 -27.14 31.14
CA LEU A 121 -13.86 -25.99 31.64
C LEU A 121 -15.03 -25.57 30.74
N GLU A 122 -15.15 -26.16 29.54
CA GLU A 122 -16.19 -25.81 28.57
C GLU A 122 -17.62 -26.01 29.11
N PRO A 123 -17.96 -27.12 29.80
CA PRO A 123 -19.28 -27.29 30.43
C PRO A 123 -19.59 -26.23 31.49
N LEU A 124 -18.59 -25.78 32.25
CA LEU A 124 -18.76 -24.71 33.24
C LEU A 124 -19.04 -23.37 32.56
N ALA A 125 -18.29 -23.05 31.51
CA ALA A 125 -18.48 -21.83 30.73
C ALA A 125 -19.88 -21.77 30.12
N ASP A 126 -20.35 -22.88 29.53
CA ASP A 126 -21.68 -23.00 28.95
C ASP A 126 -22.76 -22.86 30.03
N LYS A 127 -22.58 -23.52 31.18
CA LYS A 127 -23.52 -23.47 32.31
C LYS A 127 -23.67 -22.05 32.86
N LEU A 128 -22.56 -21.36 33.14
CA LEU A 128 -22.59 -20.00 33.70
C LEU A 128 -23.12 -18.95 32.72
N PHE A 129 -22.92 -19.14 31.41
CA PHE A 129 -23.47 -18.25 30.40
C PHE A 129 -24.97 -18.49 30.17
N ALA A 130 -25.40 -19.76 30.14
CA ALA A 130 -26.80 -20.13 29.92
C ALA A 130 -27.70 -19.77 31.10
N ASP A 131 -27.21 -19.92 32.34
CA ASP A 131 -27.94 -19.55 33.54
C ASP A 131 -27.14 -18.55 34.41
N PRO A 132 -27.32 -17.24 34.18
CA PRO A 132 -26.61 -16.23 34.94
C PRO A 132 -27.04 -16.13 36.43
N THR A 133 -28.05 -16.90 36.86
CA THR A 133 -28.49 -16.92 38.27
C THR A 133 -27.55 -17.71 39.18
N LEU A 134 -26.70 -18.55 38.59
CA LEU A 134 -25.74 -19.37 39.31
C LEU A 134 -24.59 -18.53 39.89
N VAL A 135 -24.11 -18.91 41.08
CA VAL A 135 -22.97 -18.26 41.75
C VAL A 135 -21.66 -18.81 41.15
N PRO A 136 -20.86 -18.00 40.43
CA PRO A 136 -19.70 -18.53 39.70
C PRO A 136 -18.66 -19.22 40.57
N LEU A 137 -18.42 -18.71 41.78
CA LEU A 137 -17.43 -19.29 42.70
C LEU A 137 -17.83 -20.68 43.17
N ASP A 138 -19.12 -20.90 43.45
CA ASP A 138 -19.63 -22.19 43.92
C ASP A 138 -19.51 -23.22 42.79
N GLU A 139 -19.94 -22.84 41.59
CA GLU A 139 -19.87 -23.69 40.40
C GLU A 139 -18.44 -24.03 39.97
N ALA A 140 -17.51 -23.08 40.14
CA ALA A 140 -16.10 -23.28 39.80
C ALA A 140 -15.39 -24.32 40.68
N THR A 141 -15.91 -24.58 41.89
CA THR A 141 -15.27 -25.50 42.86
C THR A 141 -15.15 -26.92 42.31
N ALA A 142 -16.13 -27.38 41.53
CA ALA A 142 -16.14 -28.70 40.91
C ALA A 142 -15.10 -28.88 39.79
N PHE A 143 -14.48 -27.79 39.34
CA PHE A 143 -13.55 -27.77 38.22
C PHE A 143 -12.11 -27.40 38.63
N ILE A 144 -11.83 -27.31 39.94
CA ILE A 144 -10.48 -27.06 40.46
C ILE A 144 -9.58 -28.24 40.11
N ASN A 145 -8.48 -27.94 39.41
CA ASN A 145 -7.47 -28.89 39.02
C ASN A 145 -6.09 -28.22 39.03
N ALA A 146 -5.37 -28.35 40.15
CA ALA A 146 -4.05 -27.75 40.31
C ALA A 146 -3.03 -28.28 39.29
N GLU A 147 -3.09 -29.57 38.94
CA GLU A 147 -2.21 -30.18 37.92
C GLU A 147 -2.49 -29.64 36.51
N GLY A 148 -3.75 -29.25 36.25
CA GLY A 148 -4.19 -28.60 35.01
C GLY A 148 -3.93 -27.09 34.96
N GLY A 149 -3.32 -26.49 35.99
CA GLY A 149 -3.07 -25.04 36.08
C GLY A 149 -4.24 -24.22 36.65
N PHE A 150 -5.26 -24.89 37.20
CA PHE A 150 -6.48 -24.28 37.76
C PHE A 150 -6.56 -24.58 39.26
N ALA A 151 -5.63 -24.00 40.03
CA ALA A 151 -5.40 -24.34 41.44
C ALA A 151 -6.49 -23.87 42.41
N ASP A 152 -7.33 -22.92 42.00
CA ASP A 152 -8.42 -22.38 42.80
C ASP A 152 -9.60 -21.93 41.92
N ALA A 153 -10.72 -21.59 42.56
CA ALA A 153 -11.94 -21.16 41.86
C ALA A 153 -11.73 -19.89 41.01
N LEU A 154 -10.83 -18.99 41.40
CA LEU A 154 -10.56 -17.77 40.62
C LEU A 154 -9.81 -18.10 39.33
N ALA A 155 -8.81 -18.99 39.40
CA ALA A 155 -8.10 -19.48 38.23
C ALA A 155 -9.03 -20.19 37.25
N VAL A 156 -9.97 -20.99 37.77
CA VAL A 156 -11.04 -21.62 36.96
C VAL A 156 -11.88 -20.56 36.23
N LEU A 157 -12.33 -19.51 36.94
CA LEU A 157 -13.13 -18.43 36.34
C LEU A 157 -12.34 -17.58 35.32
N ASP A 158 -11.02 -17.40 35.53
CA ASP A 158 -10.14 -16.81 34.52
C ASP A 158 -10.05 -17.69 33.26
N GLY A 159 -10.00 -19.01 33.44
CA GLY A 159 -10.09 -19.98 32.34
C GLY A 159 -11.43 -19.89 31.58
N VAL A 160 -12.55 -19.80 32.31
CA VAL A 160 -13.88 -19.57 31.73
C VAL A 160 -13.92 -18.26 30.93
N ARG A 161 -13.37 -17.17 31.48
CA ARG A 161 -13.26 -15.87 30.79
C ARG A 161 -12.48 -16.00 29.49
N ASP A 162 -11.30 -16.62 29.53
CA ASP A 162 -10.44 -16.75 28.36
C ASP A 162 -11.07 -17.66 27.28
N LEU A 163 -11.78 -18.72 27.69
CA LEU A 163 -12.52 -19.61 26.79
C LEU A 163 -13.68 -18.89 26.11
N LEU A 164 -14.55 -18.24 26.87
CA LEU A 164 -15.69 -17.48 26.34
C LEU A 164 -15.23 -16.32 25.46
N SER A 165 -14.19 -15.61 25.89
CA SER A 165 -13.62 -14.49 25.12
C SER A 165 -13.08 -14.95 23.77
N GLU A 166 -12.41 -16.09 23.71
CA GLU A 166 -11.94 -16.65 22.45
C GLU A 166 -13.11 -17.07 21.56
N ARG A 167 -14.10 -17.77 22.12
CA ARG A 167 -15.30 -18.20 21.38
C ARG A 167 -16.03 -17.01 20.75
N TRP A 168 -16.23 -15.93 21.50
CA TRP A 168 -16.94 -14.74 20.99
C TRP A 168 -16.09 -13.95 19.99
N ALA A 169 -14.77 -13.87 20.18
CA ALA A 169 -13.88 -13.22 19.22
C ALA A 169 -13.78 -13.97 17.88
N GLU A 170 -14.20 -15.24 17.85
CA GLU A 170 -14.20 -16.09 16.65
C GLU A 170 -15.58 -16.25 16.02
N ASP A 171 -16.60 -15.59 16.56
CA ASP A 171 -17.94 -15.52 15.94
C ASP A 171 -17.89 -14.61 14.71
N ALA A 172 -17.93 -15.21 13.52
CA ALA A 172 -17.87 -14.49 12.25
C ALA A 172 -18.98 -13.44 12.08
N ALA A 173 -20.18 -13.69 12.62
CA ALA A 173 -21.29 -12.74 12.52
C ALA A 173 -21.07 -11.53 13.45
N LEU A 174 -20.52 -11.75 14.65
CA LEU A 174 -20.13 -10.66 15.55
C LEU A 174 -18.99 -9.83 14.95
N VAL A 175 -17.93 -10.48 14.50
CA VAL A 175 -16.75 -9.84 13.88
C VAL A 175 -17.16 -9.00 12.68
N GLY A 176 -17.98 -9.55 11.78
CA GLY A 176 -18.50 -8.83 10.62
C GLY A 176 -19.29 -7.57 10.99
N LYS A 177 -20.25 -7.69 11.93
CA LYS A 177 -21.05 -6.54 12.40
C LYS A 177 -20.18 -5.44 13.03
N LEU A 178 -19.23 -5.81 13.87
CA LEU A 178 -18.33 -4.85 14.50
C LEU A 178 -17.39 -4.19 13.50
N ARG A 179 -16.87 -4.96 12.53
CA ARG A 179 -16.01 -4.42 11.46
C ARG A 179 -16.74 -3.38 10.63
N THR A 180 -17.97 -3.67 10.19
CA THR A 180 -18.79 -2.72 9.43
C THR A 180 -19.06 -1.47 10.25
N TRP A 181 -19.49 -1.62 11.51
CA TRP A 181 -19.74 -0.48 12.39
C TRP A 181 -18.50 0.40 12.61
N LEU A 182 -17.36 -0.20 12.90
CA LEU A 182 -16.10 0.53 13.10
C LEU A 182 -15.59 1.19 11.81
N TRP A 183 -15.86 0.60 10.65
CA TRP A 183 -15.56 1.26 9.38
C TRP A 183 -16.43 2.49 9.15
N ASP A 184 -17.72 2.41 9.54
CA ASP A 184 -18.69 3.48 9.30
C ASP A 184 -18.56 4.64 10.30
N GLU A 185 -18.27 4.34 11.57
CA GLU A 185 -18.26 5.32 12.67
C GLU A 185 -16.87 5.54 13.30
N GLY A 186 -15.89 4.68 13.03
CA GLY A 186 -14.56 4.77 13.64
C GLY A 186 -13.73 5.92 13.08
N LEU A 187 -12.86 6.46 13.92
CA LEU A 187 -11.90 7.51 13.60
C LEU A 187 -10.49 6.91 13.52
N LEU A 188 -9.76 7.22 12.46
CA LEU A 188 -8.30 7.10 12.45
C LEU A 188 -7.75 8.26 13.28
N ARG A 189 -7.20 7.97 14.46
CA ARG A 189 -6.55 8.95 15.32
C ARG A 189 -5.04 8.77 15.27
N SER A 190 -4.32 9.86 15.06
CA SER A 190 -2.86 9.93 15.07
C SER A 190 -2.39 10.92 16.13
N LYS A 191 -1.36 10.54 16.89
CA LYS A 191 -0.68 11.41 17.85
C LYS A 191 0.83 11.34 17.71
N LEU A 192 1.53 12.42 18.08
CA LEU A 192 2.98 12.37 18.27
C LEU A 192 3.31 11.32 19.34
N MET A 193 4.24 10.42 19.03
CA MET A 193 4.67 9.40 19.98
C MET A 193 5.41 10.05 21.17
N ASP A 194 5.13 9.56 22.38
CA ASP A 194 5.75 10.07 23.61
C ASP A 194 7.29 10.05 23.53
N GLY A 195 7.91 11.15 23.94
CA GLY A 195 9.37 11.30 23.96
C GLY A 195 10.02 11.69 22.62
N LYS A 196 9.23 11.96 21.58
CA LYS A 196 9.72 12.50 20.29
C LYS A 196 9.74 14.03 20.29
N ASP A 197 10.75 14.61 19.64
CA ASP A 197 10.89 16.07 19.49
C ASP A 197 10.19 16.58 18.21
N GLU A 198 9.17 17.42 18.39
CA GLU A 198 8.40 18.04 17.30
C GLU A 198 9.23 18.96 16.38
N ASN A 199 10.40 19.42 16.84
CA ASN A 199 11.30 20.30 16.09
C ASN A 199 12.38 19.55 15.32
N ASN A 200 12.48 18.23 15.50
CA ASN A 200 13.38 17.41 14.69
C ASN A 200 12.98 17.51 13.20
N PRO A 201 13.93 17.76 12.27
CA PRO A 201 13.63 17.93 10.84
C PRO A 201 12.91 16.73 10.20
N ASP A 202 13.12 15.51 10.69
CA ASP A 202 12.46 14.31 10.15
C ASP A 202 11.06 14.10 10.72
N ILE A 203 10.84 14.53 11.96
CA ILE A 203 9.55 14.37 12.67
C ILE A 203 8.60 15.53 12.32
N SER A 204 9.11 16.75 12.20
CA SER A 204 8.34 17.96 11.85
C SER A 204 7.62 17.85 10.50
N LYS A 205 8.05 16.95 9.61
CA LYS A 205 7.35 16.60 8.35
C LYS A 205 5.95 16.03 8.58
N PHE A 206 5.68 15.50 9.78
CA PHE A 206 4.41 14.88 10.17
C PHE A 206 3.58 15.77 11.10
N ARG A 207 3.90 17.07 11.20
CA ARG A 207 3.27 18.01 12.15
C ARG A 207 1.75 18.06 12.04
N ASP A 208 1.21 17.96 10.83
CA ASP A 208 -0.23 17.95 10.57
C ASP A 208 -0.94 16.72 11.18
N TYR A 209 -0.18 15.71 11.64
CA TYR A 209 -0.67 14.45 12.18
C TYR A 209 -0.30 14.22 13.66
N PHE A 210 0.24 15.24 14.36
CA PHE A 210 0.59 15.15 15.79
C PHE A 210 -0.63 15.15 16.73
N ASP A 211 -1.75 15.71 16.28
CA ASP A 211 -3.05 15.59 16.93
C ASP A 211 -4.13 15.64 15.83
N TYR A 212 -4.43 14.46 15.29
CA TYR A 212 -5.28 14.31 14.11
C TYR A 212 -6.32 13.23 14.34
N ASP A 213 -7.57 13.51 13.98
CA ASP A 213 -8.62 12.51 13.86
C ASP A 213 -9.51 12.74 12.64
N GLU A 214 -9.90 11.65 11.99
CA GLU A 214 -10.78 11.67 10.82
C GLU A 214 -11.54 10.34 10.69
N PRO A 215 -12.81 10.35 10.22
CA PRO A 215 -13.52 9.11 9.92
C PRO A 215 -12.73 8.19 9.00
N ILE A 216 -12.48 6.95 9.44
CA ILE A 216 -11.56 6.02 8.77
C ILE A 216 -11.96 5.75 7.31
N ASN A 217 -13.25 5.69 7.03
CA ASN A 217 -13.80 5.49 5.69
C ASN A 217 -13.71 6.69 4.74
N ARG A 218 -13.26 7.86 5.23
CA ARG A 218 -13.13 9.11 4.46
C ARG A 218 -11.69 9.59 4.31
N VAL A 219 -10.73 8.94 4.97
CA VAL A 219 -9.32 9.33 4.92
C VAL A 219 -8.80 9.24 3.48
N PRO A 220 -8.35 10.35 2.87
CA PRO A 220 -7.73 10.34 1.56
C PRO A 220 -6.43 9.54 1.53
N SER A 221 -6.13 8.93 0.38
CA SER A 221 -4.93 8.09 0.16
C SER A 221 -3.63 8.72 0.68
N HIS A 222 -3.32 9.97 0.29
CA HIS A 222 -2.07 10.64 0.70
C HIS A 222 -1.95 10.84 2.22
N ARG A 223 -3.06 11.08 2.94
CA ARG A 223 -3.05 11.24 4.40
C ARG A 223 -2.90 9.89 5.10
N ALA A 224 -3.59 8.85 4.61
CA ALA A 224 -3.43 7.50 5.13
C ALA A 224 -1.97 7.03 5.01
N LEU A 225 -1.36 7.19 3.83
CA LEU A 225 0.05 6.83 3.59
C LEU A 225 1.02 7.64 4.47
N ALA A 226 0.77 8.94 4.65
CA ALA A 226 1.58 9.78 5.55
C ALA A 226 1.51 9.31 7.00
N VAL A 227 0.32 9.04 7.53
CA VAL A 227 0.12 8.53 8.89
C VAL A 227 0.77 7.15 9.06
N PHE A 228 0.56 6.23 8.12
CA PHE A 228 1.18 4.90 8.19
C PHE A 228 2.69 4.95 8.11
N ARG A 229 3.27 5.82 7.27
CA ARG A 229 4.71 6.06 7.24
C ARG A 229 5.24 6.59 8.57
N GLY A 230 4.58 7.60 9.13
CA GLY A 230 4.95 8.16 10.45
C GLY A 230 4.86 7.12 11.56
N ARG A 231 3.86 6.21 11.50
CA ARG A 231 3.75 5.07 12.40
C ARG A 231 4.89 4.06 12.23
N THR A 232 5.21 3.66 11.00
CA THR A 232 6.31 2.72 10.72
C THR A 232 7.67 3.27 11.17
N GLN A 233 7.86 4.59 11.10
CA GLN A 233 9.07 5.27 11.58
C GLN A 233 9.06 5.54 13.10
N GLU A 234 8.02 5.07 13.82
CA GLU A 234 7.85 5.30 15.26
C GLU A 234 7.85 6.79 15.64
N PHE A 235 7.33 7.64 14.77
CA PHE A 235 7.13 9.06 15.03
C PHE A 235 5.70 9.35 15.47
N LEU A 236 4.74 8.59 14.92
CA LEU A 236 3.31 8.71 15.23
C LEU A 236 2.80 7.43 15.90
N ASP A 237 1.88 7.57 16.83
CA ASP A 237 1.00 6.49 17.30
C ASP A 237 -0.35 6.64 16.58
N ALA A 238 -0.75 5.62 15.81
CA ALA A 238 -2.02 5.63 15.09
C ALA A 238 -2.94 4.53 15.61
N LYS A 239 -4.17 4.90 15.97
CA LYS A 239 -5.19 4.05 16.59
C LYS A 239 -6.54 4.21 15.93
N LEU A 240 -7.33 3.14 15.94
CA LEU A 240 -8.75 3.19 15.62
C LEU A 240 -9.52 3.47 16.91
N VAL A 241 -10.24 4.59 16.93
CA VAL A 241 -11.01 5.02 18.10
C VAL A 241 -12.44 5.34 17.71
N LEU A 242 -13.32 5.37 18.70
CA LEU A 242 -14.67 5.88 18.55
C LEU A 242 -14.75 7.24 19.22
N ASP A 243 -15.62 8.10 18.69
CA ASP A 243 -16.04 9.30 19.39
C ASP A 243 -17.05 8.90 20.48
N GLU A 244 -16.52 8.43 21.61
CA GLU A 244 -17.27 8.11 22.81
C GLU A 244 -16.46 8.47 24.06
N GLU A 245 -17.16 8.96 25.08
CA GLU A 245 -16.58 9.17 26.40
C GLU A 245 -16.62 7.86 27.19
N LEU A 246 -15.45 7.32 27.50
CA LEU A 246 -15.34 6.11 28.31
C LEU A 246 -15.40 6.44 29.80
N VAL A 247 -16.53 6.14 30.43
CA VAL A 247 -16.71 6.31 31.88
C VAL A 247 -16.29 5.03 32.62
N PRO A 248 -15.34 5.09 33.57
CA PRO A 248 -14.94 3.93 34.35
C PRO A 248 -16.14 3.22 35.00
N GLY A 249 -16.27 1.93 34.73
CA GLY A 249 -17.36 1.11 35.26
C GLY A 249 -18.64 1.07 34.42
N GLN A 250 -18.75 1.90 33.38
CA GLN A 250 -19.83 1.81 32.38
C GLN A 250 -19.37 1.03 31.13
N PRO A 251 -20.26 0.28 30.46
CA PRO A 251 -19.91 -0.42 29.24
C PRO A 251 -19.71 0.55 28.07
N SER A 252 -18.67 0.33 27.28
CA SER A 252 -18.48 1.02 25.99
C SER A 252 -19.56 0.65 24.96
N LYS A 253 -19.71 1.45 23.89
CA LYS A 253 -20.59 1.12 22.76
C LYS A 253 -20.28 -0.27 22.18
N ALA A 254 -18.98 -0.61 22.10
CA ALA A 254 -18.54 -1.91 21.60
C ALA A 254 -18.98 -3.06 22.53
N GLU A 255 -18.80 -2.92 23.85
CA GLU A 255 -19.28 -3.89 24.83
C GLU A 255 -20.79 -4.09 24.76
N GLY A 256 -21.55 -3.00 24.58
CA GLY A 256 -23.01 -3.06 24.40
C GLY A 256 -23.41 -3.84 23.14
N ARG A 257 -22.71 -3.63 22.01
CA ARG A 257 -22.95 -4.39 20.77
C ARG A 257 -22.64 -5.87 20.92
N ILE A 258 -21.57 -6.22 21.63
CA ILE A 258 -21.23 -7.61 21.94
C ILE A 258 -22.33 -8.24 22.81
N ALA A 259 -22.75 -7.56 23.88
CA ALA A 259 -23.82 -8.02 24.77
C ALA A 259 -25.13 -8.30 24.01
N ILE A 260 -25.54 -7.40 23.12
CA ILE A 260 -26.74 -7.55 22.28
C ILE A 260 -26.62 -8.77 21.36
N HIS A 261 -25.47 -8.94 20.69
CA HIS A 261 -25.24 -10.09 19.82
C HIS A 261 -25.29 -11.42 20.59
N LEU A 262 -24.81 -11.42 21.82
CA LEU A 262 -24.84 -12.57 22.73
C LEU A 262 -26.21 -12.80 23.38
N GLY A 263 -27.19 -11.90 23.20
CA GLY A 263 -28.50 -12.00 23.85
C GLY A 263 -28.44 -11.82 25.39
N TRP A 264 -27.42 -11.15 25.90
CA TRP A 264 -27.20 -10.95 27.33
C TRP A 264 -27.44 -9.50 27.77
N SER A 265 -27.97 -9.33 28.97
CA SER A 265 -28.15 -8.04 29.65
C SER A 265 -27.81 -8.16 31.13
N HIS A 266 -27.18 -7.15 31.73
CA HIS A 266 -26.89 -7.16 33.16
C HIS A 266 -28.17 -6.90 33.98
N ALA A 267 -28.61 -7.92 34.72
CA ALA A 267 -29.80 -7.87 35.59
C ALA A 267 -29.42 -8.05 37.07
N LYS A 268 -28.15 -7.81 37.43
CA LYS A 268 -27.58 -8.02 38.77
C LYS A 268 -27.70 -9.45 39.28
N ARG A 269 -27.70 -10.43 38.38
CA ARG A 269 -27.65 -11.86 38.75
C ARG A 269 -26.23 -12.26 39.12
N PRO A 270 -26.01 -13.32 39.92
CA PRO A 270 -24.70 -13.67 40.45
C PRO A 270 -23.58 -13.84 39.40
N ALA A 271 -23.87 -14.36 38.20
CA ALA A 271 -22.86 -14.50 37.14
C ALA A 271 -22.71 -13.27 36.22
N ASP A 272 -23.60 -12.27 36.31
CA ASP A 272 -23.62 -11.15 35.38
C ASP A 272 -22.30 -10.34 35.41
N ASP A 273 -21.64 -10.23 36.56
CA ASP A 273 -20.36 -9.54 36.65
C ASP A 273 -19.20 -10.30 36.01
N LEU A 274 -19.23 -11.64 36.04
CA LEU A 274 -18.27 -12.46 35.29
C LEU A 274 -18.49 -12.26 33.79
N ILE A 275 -19.74 -12.34 33.32
CA ILE A 275 -20.09 -12.19 31.90
C ILE A 275 -19.71 -10.79 31.41
N ARG A 276 -20.07 -9.73 32.15
CA ARG A 276 -19.72 -8.35 31.84
C ARG A 276 -18.20 -8.15 31.70
N LYS A 277 -17.43 -8.65 32.69
CA LYS A 277 -15.96 -8.57 32.65
C LYS A 277 -15.39 -9.35 31.47
N THR A 278 -16.00 -10.48 31.11
CA THR A 278 -15.60 -11.28 29.96
C THR A 278 -15.88 -10.54 28.65
N ILE A 279 -17.01 -9.85 28.53
CA ILE A 279 -17.33 -9.02 27.34
C ILE A 279 -16.32 -7.88 27.20
N ALA A 280 -16.04 -7.16 28.29
CA ALA A 280 -15.04 -6.09 28.29
C ALA A 280 -13.63 -6.61 27.93
N TRP A 281 -13.25 -7.78 28.45
CA TRP A 281 -12.00 -8.45 28.10
C TRP A 281 -11.94 -8.84 26.62
N THR A 282 -13.03 -9.42 26.11
CA THR A 282 -13.17 -9.81 24.68
C THR A 282 -12.96 -8.62 23.77
N TRP A 283 -13.60 -7.49 24.08
CA TRP A 283 -13.39 -6.27 23.31
C TRP A 283 -11.94 -5.81 23.38
N LYS A 284 -11.43 -5.57 24.60
CA LYS A 284 -10.14 -4.90 24.82
C LYS A 284 -8.93 -5.71 24.35
N VAL A 285 -8.96 -7.03 24.53
CA VAL A 285 -7.77 -7.90 24.36
C VAL A 285 -7.81 -8.69 23.05
N LYS A 286 -8.99 -8.86 22.45
CA LYS A 286 -9.14 -9.62 21.21
C LYS A 286 -9.68 -8.75 20.08
N LEU A 287 -10.96 -8.36 20.16
CA LEU A 287 -11.68 -7.78 19.03
C LEU A 287 -11.17 -6.40 18.60
N SER A 288 -10.87 -5.49 19.54
CA SER A 288 -10.41 -4.14 19.19
C SER A 288 -9.10 -4.17 18.41
N LEU A 289 -8.13 -4.97 18.87
CA LEU A 289 -6.81 -5.11 18.26
C LEU A 289 -6.89 -5.79 16.89
N SER A 290 -7.69 -6.86 16.76
CA SER A 290 -7.84 -7.54 15.47
C SER A 290 -8.56 -6.67 14.46
N LEU A 291 -9.65 -6.00 14.86
CA LEU A 291 -10.44 -5.14 13.98
C LEU A 291 -9.66 -3.87 13.58
N GLU A 292 -8.88 -3.27 14.47
CA GLU A 292 -7.99 -2.17 14.13
C GLU A 292 -7.00 -2.58 13.03
N ARG A 293 -6.32 -3.72 13.21
CA ARG A 293 -5.37 -4.23 12.21
C ARG A 293 -6.05 -4.49 10.87
N ASP A 294 -7.21 -5.14 10.88
CA ASP A 294 -7.96 -5.46 9.67
C ASP A 294 -8.37 -4.17 8.92
N LEU A 295 -8.93 -3.18 9.64
CA LEU A 295 -9.39 -1.93 9.04
C LEU A 295 -8.24 -1.03 8.59
N PHE A 296 -7.11 -1.06 9.28
CA PHE A 296 -5.89 -0.39 8.81
C PHE A 296 -5.30 -1.05 7.58
N SER A 297 -5.28 -2.38 7.49
CA SER A 297 -4.88 -3.08 6.27
C SER A 297 -5.76 -2.67 5.10
N ARG A 298 -7.09 -2.67 5.31
CA ARG A 298 -8.04 -2.22 4.30
C ARG A 298 -7.78 -0.78 3.85
N LEU A 299 -7.66 0.16 4.79
CA LEU A 299 -7.39 1.56 4.46
C LEU A 299 -6.07 1.71 3.71
N ARG A 300 -5.04 0.97 4.12
CA ARG A 300 -3.72 0.98 3.48
C ARG A 300 -3.80 0.46 2.04
N GLU A 301 -4.40 -0.71 1.83
CA GLU A 301 -4.57 -1.31 0.50
C GLU A 301 -5.36 -0.39 -0.44
N ASP A 302 -6.42 0.26 0.06
CA ASP A 302 -7.22 1.18 -0.75
C ASP A 302 -6.43 2.48 -1.04
N ALA A 303 -5.65 2.99 -0.09
CA ALA A 303 -4.77 4.12 -0.30
C ALA A 303 -3.65 3.82 -1.31
N GLU A 304 -3.02 2.65 -1.23
CA GLU A 304 -1.97 2.17 -2.13
C GLU A 304 -2.50 2.02 -3.56
N LYS A 305 -3.69 1.44 -3.76
CA LYS A 305 -4.32 1.33 -5.09
C LYS A 305 -4.48 2.69 -5.76
N VAL A 306 -4.95 3.70 -5.02
CA VAL A 306 -5.11 5.06 -5.55
C VAL A 306 -3.76 5.68 -5.90
N ALA A 307 -2.76 5.54 -5.02
CA ALA A 307 -1.42 6.07 -5.26
C ALA A 307 -0.77 5.41 -6.49
N ILE A 308 -0.80 4.08 -6.58
CA ILE A 308 -0.26 3.30 -7.70
C ILE A 308 -0.96 3.68 -9.02
N LYS A 309 -2.27 3.94 -9.00
CA LYS A 309 -2.98 4.42 -10.19
C LYS A 309 -2.43 5.77 -10.67
N VAL A 310 -2.23 6.72 -9.77
CA VAL A 310 -1.61 8.02 -10.10
C VAL A 310 -0.18 7.85 -10.61
N PHE A 311 0.59 6.94 -10.01
CA PHE A 311 1.95 6.64 -10.48
C PHE A 311 1.94 6.05 -11.90
N ALA A 312 1.01 5.14 -12.19
CA ALA A 312 0.86 4.56 -13.52
C ALA A 312 0.47 5.61 -14.58
N GLU A 313 -0.43 6.54 -14.23
CA GLU A 313 -0.81 7.66 -15.09
C GLU A 313 0.39 8.60 -15.34
N ASN A 314 1.10 9.00 -14.29
CA ASN A 314 2.29 9.86 -14.42
C ASN A 314 3.41 9.17 -15.23
N LEU A 315 3.64 7.87 -15.03
CA LEU A 315 4.62 7.11 -15.80
C LEU A 315 4.21 7.02 -17.27
N ARG A 316 2.92 6.79 -17.56
CA ARG A 316 2.40 6.76 -18.93
C ARG A 316 2.64 8.09 -19.63
N ASP A 317 2.36 9.22 -18.97
CA ASP A 317 2.58 10.55 -19.54
C ASP A 317 4.06 10.82 -19.82
N LEU A 318 4.96 10.35 -18.95
CA LEU A 318 6.41 10.43 -19.19
C LEU A 318 6.86 9.57 -20.37
N LEU A 319 6.36 8.33 -20.47
CA LEU A 319 6.72 7.40 -21.55
C LEU A 319 6.18 7.85 -22.92
N LEU A 320 5.04 8.54 -22.94
CA LEU A 320 4.38 9.02 -24.15
C LEU A 320 4.66 10.50 -24.46
N ALA A 321 5.55 11.14 -23.72
CA ALA A 321 5.99 12.50 -24.00
C ALA A 321 6.57 12.59 -25.43
N ALA A 322 6.24 13.66 -26.14
CA ALA A 322 6.61 13.82 -27.53
C ALA A 322 8.16 13.85 -27.67
N PRO A 323 8.74 12.98 -28.53
CA PRO A 323 10.19 12.98 -28.74
C PRO A 323 10.62 14.25 -29.48
N ALA A 324 11.71 14.88 -29.05
CA ALA A 324 12.29 16.02 -29.77
C ALA A 324 12.94 15.61 -31.09
N GLY A 325 13.22 14.32 -31.28
CA GLY A 325 13.76 13.73 -32.50
C GLY A 325 15.29 13.81 -32.60
N PRO A 326 15.85 13.49 -33.78
CA PRO A 326 17.29 13.36 -33.99
C PRO A 326 17.97 14.73 -34.08
N ARG A 327 18.22 15.34 -32.92
CA ARG A 327 18.84 16.65 -32.74
C ARG A 327 20.07 16.56 -31.85
N VAL A 328 21.01 17.51 -31.97
CA VAL A 328 22.19 17.57 -31.09
C VAL A 328 21.78 18.23 -29.78
N VAL A 329 21.83 17.46 -28.69
CA VAL A 329 21.31 17.88 -27.38
C VAL A 329 22.45 18.04 -26.38
N MET A 330 22.46 19.15 -25.65
CA MET A 330 23.23 19.30 -24.43
C MET A 330 22.33 18.98 -23.22
N GLY A 331 22.65 17.93 -22.48
CA GLY A 331 22.03 17.63 -21.19
C GLY A 331 22.73 18.35 -20.05
N LEU A 332 21.95 19.03 -19.23
CA LEU A 332 22.38 19.68 -18.00
C LEU A 332 21.69 18.98 -16.82
N ASP A 333 22.47 18.31 -15.99
CA ASP A 333 22.06 17.72 -14.73
C ASP A 333 22.41 18.67 -13.57
N PRO A 334 21.43 19.44 -13.05
CA PRO A 334 21.68 20.49 -12.09
C PRO A 334 22.32 20.00 -10.78
N GLY A 335 23.07 20.90 -10.15
CA GLY A 335 23.68 20.61 -8.86
C GLY A 335 24.32 21.86 -8.26
N ILE A 336 24.31 21.96 -6.94
CA ILE A 336 24.88 23.08 -6.19
C ILE A 336 26.36 22.77 -5.92
N ARG A 337 26.64 22.07 -4.80
CA ARG A 337 28.00 21.79 -4.32
C ARG A 337 28.83 20.94 -5.30
N THR A 338 28.20 19.99 -5.98
CA THR A 338 28.83 19.07 -6.93
C THR A 338 28.90 19.63 -8.36
N GLY A 339 28.40 20.84 -8.57
CA GLY A 339 28.31 21.47 -9.89
C GLY A 339 27.19 20.92 -10.76
N VAL A 340 27.01 21.55 -11.91
CA VAL A 340 26.11 21.10 -12.98
C VAL A 340 26.91 20.16 -13.89
N LYS A 341 26.38 18.96 -14.08
CA LYS A 341 27.00 17.93 -14.93
C LYS A 341 26.47 18.13 -16.34
N VAL A 342 27.37 18.07 -17.32
CA VAL A 342 27.11 18.44 -18.72
C VAL A 342 27.46 17.25 -19.60
N ALA A 343 26.57 16.91 -20.52
CA ALA A 343 26.84 15.96 -21.59
C ALA A 343 26.30 16.49 -22.91
N VAL A 344 27.04 16.32 -23.99
CA VAL A 344 26.57 16.62 -25.35
C VAL A 344 26.40 15.30 -26.09
N VAL A 345 25.23 15.08 -26.68
CA VAL A 345 24.95 13.93 -27.53
C VAL A 345 24.61 14.37 -28.95
N ASP A 346 25.05 13.61 -29.94
CA ASP A 346 24.69 13.85 -31.33
C ASP A 346 23.24 13.44 -31.63
N ALA A 347 22.81 13.64 -32.89
CA ALA A 347 21.47 13.29 -33.36
C ALA A 347 21.08 11.80 -33.21
N THR A 348 22.05 10.91 -32.99
CA THR A 348 21.85 9.47 -32.75
C THR A 348 21.87 9.10 -31.27
N GLY A 349 22.18 10.05 -30.39
CA GLY A 349 22.34 9.82 -28.95
C GLY A 349 23.75 9.38 -28.55
N LYS A 350 24.72 9.38 -29.47
CA LYS A 350 26.13 9.10 -29.15
C LYS A 350 26.71 10.26 -28.36
N VAL A 351 27.43 9.97 -27.28
CA VAL A 351 28.12 10.98 -26.46
C VAL A 351 29.28 11.58 -27.26
N LEU A 352 29.27 12.90 -27.39
CA LEU A 352 30.31 13.68 -28.07
C LEU A 352 31.31 14.28 -27.08
N ASP A 353 30.82 14.79 -25.94
CA ASP A 353 31.65 15.48 -24.95
C ASP A 353 30.95 15.53 -23.59
N THR A 354 31.71 15.70 -22.51
CA THR A 354 31.19 15.84 -21.15
C THR A 354 32.00 16.85 -20.35
N HIS A 355 31.36 17.51 -19.38
CA HIS A 355 32.04 18.45 -18.50
C HIS A 355 31.30 18.57 -17.16
N THR A 356 31.98 19.14 -16.15
CA THR A 356 31.32 19.63 -14.93
C THR A 356 31.60 21.11 -14.77
N VAL A 357 30.55 21.92 -14.65
CA VAL A 357 30.66 23.39 -14.46
C VAL A 357 30.10 23.78 -13.09
N TYR A 358 30.55 24.91 -12.53
CA TYR A 358 30.23 25.31 -11.15
C TYR A 358 29.63 26.71 -11.07
N PRO A 359 28.47 26.95 -11.72
CA PRO A 359 27.83 28.28 -11.78
C PRO A 359 27.25 28.73 -10.45
N HIS A 360 26.94 27.78 -9.56
CA HIS A 360 26.21 27.99 -8.32
C HIS A 360 27.13 27.96 -7.10
N GLU A 361 26.56 28.11 -5.91
CA GLU A 361 27.30 27.98 -4.66
C GLU A 361 28.01 26.61 -4.53
N PRO A 362 29.21 26.55 -3.94
CA PRO A 362 29.95 27.65 -3.33
C PRO A 362 30.84 28.45 -4.30
N ARG A 363 31.10 27.94 -5.51
CA ARG A 363 32.10 28.55 -6.42
C ARG A 363 31.60 29.81 -7.13
N LYS A 364 30.29 29.86 -7.44
CA LYS A 364 29.63 30.98 -8.14
C LYS A 364 30.34 31.37 -9.45
N ASP A 365 30.92 30.40 -10.16
CA ASP A 365 31.65 30.65 -11.42
C ASP A 365 30.67 30.69 -12.61
N TRP A 366 29.84 31.72 -12.64
CA TRP A 366 28.82 31.91 -13.68
C TRP A 366 29.45 32.12 -15.06
N GLU A 367 30.40 33.03 -15.17
CA GLU A 367 31.03 33.40 -16.45
C GLU A 367 31.89 32.26 -17.01
N GLY A 368 32.68 31.57 -16.19
CA GLY A 368 33.44 30.39 -16.62
C GLY A 368 32.54 29.25 -17.10
N SER A 369 31.38 29.08 -16.45
CA SER A 369 30.35 28.13 -16.89
C SER A 369 29.76 28.53 -18.23
N ILE A 370 29.34 29.79 -18.41
CA ILE A 370 28.82 30.31 -19.69
C ILE A 370 29.83 30.12 -20.82
N HIS A 371 31.10 30.46 -20.59
CA HIS A 371 32.17 30.29 -21.58
C HIS A 371 32.33 28.81 -21.98
N THR A 372 32.38 27.92 -21.00
CA THR A 372 32.53 26.47 -21.24
C THR A 372 31.35 25.90 -22.02
N LEU A 373 30.12 26.23 -21.62
CA LEU A 373 28.90 25.79 -22.31
C LEU A 373 28.82 26.37 -23.73
N GLY A 374 29.18 27.65 -23.92
CA GLY A 374 29.23 28.28 -25.23
C GLY A 374 30.21 27.60 -26.18
N ARG A 375 31.40 27.24 -25.69
CA ARG A 375 32.37 26.44 -26.45
C ARG A 375 31.76 25.11 -26.89
N LEU A 376 31.14 24.37 -25.98
CA LEU A 376 30.50 23.09 -26.30
C LEU A 376 29.39 23.23 -27.35
N CYS A 377 28.56 24.27 -27.24
CA CYS A 377 27.53 24.56 -28.24
C CYS A 377 28.13 24.81 -29.62
N ALA A 378 29.18 25.64 -29.70
CA ALA A 378 29.83 26.00 -30.95
C ALA A 378 30.58 24.81 -31.58
N THR A 379 31.28 24.01 -30.78
CA THR A 379 32.06 22.85 -31.26
C THR A 379 31.17 21.76 -31.84
N HIS A 380 30.04 21.47 -31.19
CA HIS A 380 29.21 20.31 -31.53
C HIS A 380 27.93 20.66 -32.29
N GLY A 381 27.62 21.95 -32.49
CA GLY A 381 26.41 22.40 -33.17
C GLY A 381 25.13 22.11 -32.37
N VAL A 382 25.18 22.32 -31.05
CA VAL A 382 24.03 22.10 -30.15
C VAL A 382 22.88 23.02 -30.55
N ASN A 383 21.70 22.44 -30.73
CA ASN A 383 20.46 23.18 -31.03
C ASN A 383 19.33 22.90 -30.03
N LEU A 384 19.56 22.03 -29.04
CA LEU A 384 18.68 21.78 -27.91
C LEU A 384 19.45 21.68 -26.59
N ILE A 385 18.89 22.24 -25.52
CA ILE A 385 19.39 22.09 -24.15
C ILE A 385 18.33 21.42 -23.30
N ALA A 386 18.61 20.22 -22.79
CA ALA A 386 17.78 19.50 -21.85
C ALA A 386 18.23 19.81 -20.41
N ILE A 387 17.31 20.21 -19.54
CA ILE A 387 17.62 20.60 -18.15
C ILE A 387 16.86 19.70 -17.19
N GLY A 388 17.55 18.97 -16.33
CA GLY A 388 16.91 18.18 -15.27
C GLY A 388 16.07 19.05 -14.32
N ASN A 389 14.95 18.53 -13.83
CA ASN A 389 14.03 19.26 -12.96
C ASN A 389 14.32 19.13 -11.45
N GLY A 390 15.51 18.68 -11.06
CA GLY A 390 15.91 18.51 -9.67
C GLY A 390 16.45 19.75 -8.98
N THR A 391 17.37 19.51 -8.05
CA THR A 391 17.95 20.53 -7.18
C THR A 391 18.74 21.56 -7.99
N ALA A 392 18.41 22.84 -7.81
CA ALA A 392 18.98 23.96 -8.57
C ALA A 392 18.63 24.00 -10.07
N SER A 393 17.55 23.32 -10.48
CA SER A 393 17.02 23.37 -11.84
C SER A 393 16.63 24.79 -12.27
N ARG A 394 15.98 25.57 -11.40
CA ARG A 394 15.60 26.97 -11.67
C ARG A 394 16.82 27.87 -11.95
N GLU A 395 17.87 27.72 -11.16
CA GLU A 395 19.11 28.47 -11.32
C GLU A 395 19.85 28.05 -12.60
N THR A 396 19.82 26.76 -12.94
CA THR A 396 20.42 26.21 -14.16
C THR A 396 19.62 26.60 -15.41
N ASP A 397 18.29 26.72 -15.31
CA ASP A 397 17.42 27.25 -16.36
C ASP A 397 17.74 28.72 -16.68
N LYS A 398 18.02 29.52 -15.64
CA LYS A 398 18.52 30.89 -15.81
C LYS A 398 19.88 30.92 -16.52
N LEU A 399 20.79 30.00 -16.18
CA LEU A 399 22.10 29.87 -16.84
C LEU A 399 21.96 29.56 -18.33
N ALA A 400 21.13 28.57 -18.67
CA ALA A 400 20.85 28.22 -20.06
C ALA A 400 20.21 29.39 -20.83
N SER A 401 19.35 30.18 -20.18
CA SER A 401 18.74 31.36 -20.79
C SER A 401 19.75 32.46 -21.10
N ASP A 402 20.69 32.72 -20.20
CA ASP A 402 21.77 33.68 -20.40
C ASP A 402 22.71 33.23 -21.53
N LEU A 403 23.07 31.93 -21.53
CA LEU A 403 23.85 31.32 -22.60
C LEU A 403 23.21 31.52 -23.98
N ILE A 404 21.92 31.18 -24.12
CA ILE A 404 21.19 31.30 -25.39
C ILE A 404 21.18 32.76 -25.86
N LYS A 405 20.92 33.73 -24.97
CA LYS A 405 20.94 35.16 -25.30
C LYS A 405 22.30 35.62 -25.81
N ARG A 406 23.39 35.20 -25.15
CA ARG A 406 24.75 35.55 -25.57
C ARG A 406 25.14 34.92 -26.91
N ILE A 407 24.76 33.66 -27.13
CA ILE A 407 24.96 32.99 -28.42
C ILE A 407 24.19 33.72 -29.53
N GLN A 408 22.94 34.11 -29.31
CA GLN A 408 22.15 34.85 -30.30
C GLN A 408 22.76 36.23 -30.63
N GLN A 409 23.39 36.90 -29.66
CA GLN A 409 24.10 38.16 -29.91
C GLN A 409 25.37 37.96 -30.74
N LEU A 410 26.11 36.88 -30.50
CA LEU A 410 27.37 36.57 -31.19
C LEU A 410 27.17 35.91 -32.55
N ALA A 411 26.10 35.11 -32.71
CA ALA A 411 25.76 34.35 -33.90
C ALA A 411 24.23 34.43 -34.16
N PRO A 412 23.74 35.53 -34.79
CA PRO A 412 22.31 35.81 -34.96
C PRO A 412 21.48 34.78 -35.76
N GLY A 413 22.12 33.79 -36.37
CA GLY A 413 21.48 32.68 -37.09
C GLY A 413 21.41 31.36 -36.31
N THR A 414 22.01 31.28 -35.12
CA THR A 414 22.04 30.07 -34.31
C THR A 414 20.80 30.00 -33.42
N TYR A 415 19.94 29.01 -33.67
CA TYR A 415 18.75 28.77 -32.86
C TYR A 415 18.97 27.61 -31.90
N ILE A 416 18.79 27.87 -30.61
CA ILE A 416 18.88 26.88 -29.53
C ILE A 416 17.62 27.00 -28.68
N GLU A 417 16.91 25.89 -28.51
CA GLU A 417 15.79 25.81 -27.57
C GLU A 417 16.26 25.17 -26.27
N LYS A 418 15.65 25.56 -25.15
CA LYS A 418 15.83 24.88 -23.86
C LYS A 418 14.52 24.23 -23.43
N VAL A 419 14.61 23.05 -22.86
CA VAL A 419 13.48 22.27 -22.36
C VAL A 419 13.84 21.69 -21.00
N VAL A 420 12.92 21.84 -20.04
CA VAL A 420 13.03 21.16 -18.74
C VAL A 420 12.50 19.74 -18.90
N VAL A 421 13.28 18.76 -18.47
CA VAL A 421 12.93 17.33 -18.51
C VAL A 421 12.93 16.75 -17.11
N SER A 422 12.10 15.73 -16.89
CA SER A 422 12.14 14.95 -15.65
C SER A 422 13.51 14.30 -15.50
N GLU A 423 14.12 14.39 -14.32
CA GLU A 423 15.33 13.62 -13.96
C GLU A 423 14.99 12.30 -13.23
N ALA A 424 13.69 11.97 -13.12
CA ALA A 424 13.23 10.76 -12.43
C ALA A 424 13.98 9.51 -12.93
N GLY A 425 14.62 8.78 -12.01
CA GLY A 425 15.38 7.58 -12.31
C GLY A 425 16.77 7.81 -12.94
N ALA A 426 17.18 9.05 -13.25
CA ALA A 426 18.50 9.31 -13.87
C ALA A 426 19.67 8.90 -12.95
N SER A 427 19.53 9.07 -11.63
CA SER A 427 20.50 8.62 -10.63
C SER A 427 20.53 7.09 -10.47
N VAL A 428 19.39 6.43 -10.63
CA VAL A 428 19.30 4.96 -10.59
C VAL A 428 19.92 4.36 -11.86
N TYR A 429 19.62 4.97 -13.02
CA TYR A 429 20.28 4.64 -14.28
C TYR A 429 21.80 4.77 -14.15
N SER A 430 22.31 5.92 -13.69
CA SER A 430 23.74 6.19 -13.70
C SER A 430 24.56 5.21 -12.85
N ALA A 431 23.99 4.74 -11.75
CA ALA A 431 24.56 3.74 -10.85
C ALA A 431 24.29 2.29 -11.29
N SER A 432 23.52 2.06 -12.35
CA SER A 432 23.16 0.71 -12.80
C SER A 432 24.33 -0.01 -13.49
N GLU A 433 24.28 -1.34 -13.47
CA GLU A 433 25.18 -2.18 -14.25
C GLU A 433 25.01 -1.92 -15.76
N PHE A 434 23.78 -1.67 -16.21
CA PHE A 434 23.47 -1.35 -17.61
C PHE A 434 24.21 -0.10 -18.08
N ALA A 435 24.11 1.01 -17.34
CA ALA A 435 24.82 2.24 -17.68
C ALA A 435 26.34 2.10 -17.60
N SER A 436 26.83 1.26 -16.67
CA SER A 436 28.27 0.95 -16.57
C SER A 436 28.80 0.21 -17.80
N LYS A 437 27.98 -0.65 -18.42
CA LYS A 437 28.32 -1.31 -19.69
C LYS A 437 28.16 -0.39 -20.90
N GLU A 438 27.15 0.48 -20.88
CA GLU A 438 26.88 1.42 -21.99
C GLU A 438 27.92 2.55 -22.05
N LEU A 439 28.39 3.03 -20.90
CA LEU A 439 29.27 4.20 -20.76
C LEU A 439 30.42 3.91 -19.78
N PRO A 440 31.32 2.95 -20.11
CA PRO A 440 32.34 2.45 -19.17
C PRO A 440 33.36 3.51 -18.77
N ASP A 441 33.71 4.42 -19.69
CA ASP A 441 34.75 5.44 -19.48
C ASP A 441 34.22 6.72 -18.79
N LEU A 442 32.91 6.79 -18.51
CA LEU A 442 32.30 7.94 -17.85
C LEU A 442 32.10 7.69 -16.35
N ASP A 443 32.43 8.72 -15.56
CA ASP A 443 32.08 8.78 -14.15
C ASP A 443 30.57 8.70 -13.93
N VAL A 444 30.15 8.09 -12.82
CA VAL A 444 28.75 7.89 -12.46
C VAL A 444 27.96 9.20 -12.48
N SER A 445 28.54 10.31 -12.04
CA SER A 445 27.85 11.61 -12.02
C SER A 445 27.54 12.17 -13.42
N LEU A 446 28.33 11.83 -14.44
CA LEU A 446 28.15 12.33 -15.80
C LEU A 446 27.14 11.50 -16.61
N ARG A 447 26.98 10.22 -16.27
CA ARG A 447 25.98 9.34 -16.92
C ARG A 447 24.55 9.85 -16.76
N GLY A 448 24.26 10.53 -15.63
CA GLY A 448 22.97 11.18 -15.41
C GLY A 448 22.67 12.27 -16.45
N ALA A 449 23.66 13.12 -16.75
CA ALA A 449 23.53 14.17 -17.77
C ALA A 449 23.34 13.59 -19.18
N VAL A 450 23.98 12.45 -19.48
CA VAL A 450 23.75 11.73 -20.75
C VAL A 450 22.30 11.25 -20.84
N SER A 451 21.75 10.70 -19.76
CA SER A 451 20.35 10.24 -19.73
C SER A 451 19.37 11.40 -19.89
N ILE A 452 19.63 12.55 -19.27
CA ILE A 452 18.84 13.79 -19.43
C ILE A 452 18.82 14.24 -20.90
N ALA A 453 19.98 14.22 -21.58
CA ALA A 453 20.07 14.60 -22.98
C ALA A 453 19.27 13.66 -23.90
N ARG A 454 19.44 12.34 -23.73
CA ARG A 454 18.77 11.31 -24.54
C ARG A 454 17.27 11.26 -24.30
N ARG A 455 16.82 11.50 -23.07
CA ARG A 455 15.39 11.54 -22.72
C ARG A 455 14.66 12.66 -23.46
N LEU A 456 15.31 13.77 -23.76
CA LEU A 456 14.69 14.81 -24.60
C LEU A 456 14.55 14.34 -26.06
N GLN A 457 15.54 13.61 -26.58
CA GLN A 457 15.49 13.07 -27.95
C GLN A 457 14.34 12.08 -28.10
N ASP A 458 14.27 11.09 -27.20
CA ASP A 458 13.23 10.07 -27.15
C ASP A 458 13.02 9.59 -25.69
N PRO A 459 11.95 10.06 -25.02
CA PRO A 459 11.64 9.67 -23.65
C PRO A 459 11.44 8.16 -23.49
N LEU A 460 10.76 7.51 -24.43
CA LEU A 460 10.44 6.09 -24.34
C LEU A 460 11.72 5.26 -24.42
N ALA A 461 12.57 5.53 -25.41
CA ALA A 461 13.80 4.77 -25.64
C ALA A 461 14.80 4.87 -24.48
N GLU A 462 14.80 5.99 -23.76
CA GLU A 462 15.70 6.20 -22.62
C GLU A 462 15.10 5.66 -21.31
N LEU A 463 13.80 5.87 -21.05
CA LEU A 463 13.15 5.45 -19.80
C LEU A 463 13.04 3.93 -19.65
N VAL A 464 12.92 3.18 -20.75
CA VAL A 464 12.84 1.69 -20.71
C VAL A 464 14.14 1.02 -20.23
N LYS A 465 15.24 1.77 -20.13
CA LYS A 465 16.52 1.28 -19.58
C LYS A 465 16.53 1.22 -18.06
N ILE A 466 15.50 1.77 -17.41
CA ILE A 466 15.39 1.90 -15.96
C ILE A 466 14.30 0.96 -15.48
N ASP A 467 14.52 0.32 -14.33
CA ASP A 467 13.47 -0.43 -13.65
C ASP A 467 12.25 0.49 -13.43
N PRO A 468 11.04 0.17 -13.94
CA PRO A 468 9.89 1.07 -13.89
C PRO A 468 9.57 1.57 -12.48
N LYS A 469 9.75 0.75 -11.43
CA LYS A 469 9.49 1.14 -10.04
C LYS A 469 10.48 2.17 -9.50
N SER A 470 11.62 2.34 -10.17
CA SER A 470 12.68 3.28 -9.81
C SER A 470 12.56 4.62 -10.53
N ILE A 471 11.63 4.76 -11.49
CA ILE A 471 11.28 6.05 -12.07
C ILE A 471 10.36 6.74 -11.08
N GLY A 472 10.89 7.71 -10.32
CA GLY A 472 10.13 8.46 -9.31
C GLY A 472 9.04 9.31 -9.94
N VAL A 473 7.79 8.87 -9.85
CA VAL A 473 6.60 9.48 -10.47
C VAL A 473 5.55 9.91 -9.45
N GLY A 474 5.82 9.78 -8.15
CA GLY A 474 4.95 10.36 -7.13
C GLY A 474 5.50 10.28 -5.72
N GLN A 475 4.82 10.98 -4.80
CA GLN A 475 5.15 10.95 -3.38
C GLN A 475 4.83 9.59 -2.78
N TYR A 476 5.61 9.16 -1.80
CA TYR A 476 5.44 7.88 -1.09
C TYR A 476 5.58 6.63 -1.99
N GLN A 477 6.12 6.75 -3.21
CA GLN A 477 6.30 5.61 -4.11
C GLN A 477 7.18 4.49 -3.54
N HIS A 478 8.12 4.80 -2.65
CA HIS A 478 8.93 3.79 -1.96
C HIS A 478 8.23 3.15 -0.75
N ASP A 479 7.12 3.74 -0.30
CA ASP A 479 6.35 3.27 0.84
C ASP A 479 5.22 2.30 0.40
N VAL A 480 4.98 2.16 -0.92
CA VAL A 480 3.95 1.29 -1.52
C VAL A 480 4.53 0.10 -2.30
#